data_AF-A0A536FQQ8-F1
#
_entry.id   AF-A0A536FQQ8-F1
#
_cell.length_a   1.000
_cell.length_b   1.000
_cell.length_c   1.000
_cell.angle_alpha   90.00
_cell.angle_beta   90.00
_cell.angle_gamma   90.00
#
_symmetry.space_group_name_H-M   'P 1'
#
loop_
_entity.id
_entity.type
_entity.pdbx_description
1 polymer ?
#
loop_
_entity_poly.entity_id
_entity_poly.type
_entity_poly.pdbx_seq_one_letter_code
_entity_poly.pdbx_strand_id
1 'polypeptide(L)'
;MALTQKKLQDLKDASLTSLLHDDAAAWKAKAKHAYVATHAYIKEIRPDDVTALLIAELEVTPEFRNYLAKKKLKQKYWSEWFAELIIDRFWSELKGG
;
A
#
# COMPACT_ATOMS: atom_id res chain seq x y z
N MET A 1 3.45 -11.24 3.66
CA MET A 1 4.91 -11.21 3.94
C MET A 1 5.23 -10.08 4.92
N ALA A 2 6.31 -10.17 5.72
CA ALA A 2 6.65 -9.11 6.69
C ALA A 2 7.60 -8.07 6.06
N LEU A 3 7.38 -6.78 6.33
CA LEU A 3 8.31 -5.70 5.97
C LEU A 3 9.62 -5.89 6.73
N THR A 4 10.66 -6.35 6.04
CA THR A 4 12.00 -6.44 6.63
C THR A 4 12.59 -5.05 6.82
N GLN A 5 13.53 -4.91 7.76
CA GLN A 5 14.20 -3.63 8.02
C GLN A 5 14.87 -3.06 6.77
N LYS A 6 15.45 -3.93 5.92
CA LYS A 6 16.05 -3.53 4.65
C LYS A 6 15.01 -2.91 3.71
N LYS A 7 13.86 -3.57 3.55
CA LYS A 7 12.74 -3.07 2.74
C LYS A 7 12.21 -1.73 3.24
N LEU A 8 12.10 -1.55 4.56
CA LEU A 8 11.73 -0.25 5.15
C LEU A 8 12.76 0.84 4.85
N GLN A 9 14.05 0.50 4.87
CA GLN A 9 15.12 1.43 4.51
C GLN A 9 15.06 1.80 3.02
N ASP A 10 14.85 0.83 2.12
CA ASP A 10 14.69 1.08 0.69
C ASP A 10 13.45 1.94 0.39
N LEU A 11 12.32 1.67 1.06
CA LEU A 11 11.11 2.49 0.96
C LEU A 11 11.34 3.93 1.44
N LYS A 12 12.15 4.11 2.48
CA LYS A 12 12.54 5.42 3.01
C LYS A 12 13.46 6.15 2.03
N ASP A 13 14.43 5.46 1.44
CA ASP A 13 15.36 6.02 0.44
C ASP A 13 14.60 6.46 -0.83
N ALA A 14 13.66 5.64 -1.29
CA ALA A 14 12.71 5.97 -2.36
C ALA A 14 11.71 7.08 -1.99
N SER A 15 11.74 7.55 -0.73
CA SER A 15 10.83 8.56 -0.16
C SER A 15 9.35 8.16 -0.22
N LEU A 16 9.06 6.86 -0.37
CA LEU A 16 7.69 6.32 -0.37
C LEU A 16 7.05 6.41 1.01
N THR A 17 7.86 6.32 2.08
CA THR A 17 7.37 6.60 3.44
C THR A 17 6.91 8.04 3.60
N SER A 18 7.55 8.99 2.90
CA SER A 18 7.14 10.39 2.92
C SER A 18 5.88 10.61 2.08
N LEU A 19 5.76 9.96 0.91
CA LEU A 19 4.52 9.97 0.12
C LEU A 19 3.33 9.46 0.94
N LEU A 20 3.53 8.40 1.73
CA LEU A 20 2.51 7.89 2.63
C LEU A 20 2.15 8.91 3.72
N HIS A 21 3.13 9.60 4.28
CA HIS A 21 2.91 10.56 5.35
C HIS A 21 2.22 11.85 4.87
N ASP A 22 2.57 12.32 3.68
CA ASP A 22 2.05 13.54 3.06
C ASP A 22 0.53 13.44 2.83
N ASP A 23 0.06 12.27 2.38
CA ASP A 23 -1.35 12.03 2.07
C ASP A 23 -1.91 10.75 2.73
N ALA A 24 -1.59 10.57 4.02
CA ALA A 24 -1.94 9.37 4.78
C ALA A 24 -3.44 9.04 4.73
N ALA A 25 -4.29 10.07 4.72
CA ALA A 25 -5.74 9.92 4.64
C ALA A 25 -6.20 9.33 3.31
N ALA A 26 -5.65 9.79 2.17
CA ALA A 26 -6.00 9.25 0.86
C ALA A 26 -5.54 7.79 0.71
N TRP A 27 -4.33 7.47 1.14
CA TRP A 27 -3.82 6.09 1.08
C TRP A 27 -4.60 5.15 2.00
N LYS A 28 -5.00 5.62 3.19
CA LYS A 28 -5.87 4.87 4.09
C LYS A 28 -7.25 4.64 3.48
N ALA A 29 -7.83 5.64 2.81
CA ALA A 29 -9.12 5.49 2.14
C ALA A 29 -9.07 4.40 1.05
N LYS A 30 -7.98 4.35 0.27
CA LYS A 30 -7.70 3.28 -0.71
C LYS A 30 -7.58 1.91 -0.05
N ALA A 31 -6.81 1.81 1.05
CA ALA A 31 -6.68 0.56 1.80
C ALA A 31 -8.02 0.10 2.40
N LYS A 32 -8.85 1.03 2.87
CA LYS A 32 -10.21 0.74 3.35
C LYS A 32 -11.12 0.27 2.23
N HIS A 33 -11.05 0.92 1.07
CA HIS A 33 -11.79 0.51 -0.12
C HIS A 33 -11.42 -0.92 -0.53
N ALA A 34 -10.13 -1.22 -0.61
CA ALA A 34 -9.63 -2.57 -0.88
C ALA A 34 -10.11 -3.57 0.19
N TYR A 35 -10.03 -3.23 1.48
CA TYR A 35 -10.50 -4.10 2.57
C TYR A 35 -11.99 -4.44 2.43
N VAL A 36 -12.85 -3.44 2.22
CA VAL A 36 -14.30 -3.62 2.07
C VAL A 36 -14.62 -4.45 0.82
N ALA A 37 -13.91 -4.20 -0.28
CA ALA A 37 -14.07 -4.98 -1.50
C ALA A 37 -13.68 -6.44 -1.27
N THR A 38 -12.56 -6.74 -0.59
CA THR A 38 -12.20 -8.11 -0.22
C THR A 38 -13.22 -8.75 0.71
N HIS A 39 -13.80 -7.99 1.65
CA HIS A 39 -14.85 -8.45 2.57
C HIS A 39 -16.12 -8.92 1.85
N ALA A 40 -16.40 -8.39 0.66
CA ALA A 40 -17.55 -8.82 -0.13
C ALA A 40 -17.42 -10.27 -0.64
N TYR A 41 -16.19 -10.78 -0.75
CA TYR A 41 -15.90 -12.11 -1.32
C TYR A 41 -15.39 -13.12 -0.29
N ILE A 42 -14.76 -12.65 0.81
CA ILE A 42 -14.09 -13.51 1.80
C ILE A 42 -14.51 -13.08 3.21
N LYS A 43 -14.93 -14.05 4.05
CA LYS A 43 -15.32 -13.80 5.45
C LYS A 43 -14.13 -13.51 6.36
N GLU A 44 -13.01 -14.21 6.17
CA GLU A 44 -11.79 -14.04 6.96
C GLU A 44 -10.71 -13.38 6.12
N ILE A 45 -10.66 -12.05 6.18
CA ILE A 45 -9.72 -11.27 5.38
C ILE A 45 -8.33 -11.35 6.00
N ARG A 46 -7.34 -11.71 5.18
CA ARG A 46 -5.93 -11.60 5.54
C ARG A 46 -5.34 -10.31 4.97
N PRO A 47 -4.30 -9.76 5.61
CA PRO A 47 -3.61 -8.58 5.08
C PRO A 47 -3.07 -8.81 3.67
N ASP A 48 -2.61 -10.03 3.34
CA ASP A 48 -2.13 -10.36 1.99
C ASP A 48 -3.23 -10.26 0.92
N ASP A 49 -4.50 -10.61 1.23
CA ASP A 49 -5.62 -10.52 0.27
C ASP A 49 -5.93 -9.06 -0.07
N VAL A 50 -5.90 -8.19 0.94
CA VAL A 50 -6.12 -6.74 0.76
C VAL A 50 -4.92 -6.11 0.06
N THR A 51 -3.71 -6.57 0.38
CA THR A 51 -2.48 -6.11 -0.27
C THR A 51 -2.54 -6.36 -1.77
N ALA A 52 -2.92 -7.58 -2.20
CA ALA A 52 -3.03 -7.91 -3.62
C ALA A 52 -4.00 -6.98 -4.37
N LEU A 53 -5.14 -6.67 -3.76
CA LEU A 53 -6.12 -5.76 -4.35
C LEU A 53 -5.62 -4.31 -4.34
N LEU A 54 -4.98 -3.87 -3.27
CA LEU A 54 -4.40 -2.55 -3.14
C LEU A 54 -3.27 -2.32 -4.16
N ILE A 55 -2.45 -3.34 -4.46
CA ILE A 55 -1.44 -3.27 -5.51
C ILE A 55 -2.09 -2.94 -6.85
N ALA A 56 -3.15 -3.66 -7.23
CA ALA A 56 -3.86 -3.40 -8.48
C ALA A 56 -4.45 -1.98 -8.52
N GLU A 57 -4.97 -1.48 -7.41
CA GLU A 57 -5.50 -0.12 -7.31
C GLU A 57 -4.40 0.96 -7.39
N LEU A 58 -3.27 0.75 -6.74
CA LEU A 58 -2.09 1.62 -6.82
C LEU A 58 -1.52 1.63 -8.23
N GLU A 59 -1.47 0.47 -8.87
CA GLU A 59 -1.01 0.33 -10.23
C GLU A 59 -1.89 1.08 -11.21
N VAL A 60 -3.16 1.41 -10.93
CA VAL A 60 -3.99 2.29 -11.79
C VAL A 60 -4.10 3.72 -11.27
N THR A 61 -3.61 3.99 -10.06
CA THR A 61 -3.66 5.32 -9.44
C THR A 61 -2.64 6.25 -10.09
N PRO A 62 -3.07 7.36 -10.73
CA PRO A 62 -2.17 8.26 -11.45
C PRO A 62 -1.16 8.95 -10.53
N GLU A 63 -1.54 9.32 -9.31
CA GLU A 63 -0.64 9.94 -8.33
C GLU A 63 0.57 9.06 -8.02
N PHE A 64 0.33 7.76 -7.78
CA PHE A 64 1.38 6.80 -7.50
C PHE A 64 2.26 6.54 -8.73
N ARG A 65 1.64 6.33 -9.91
CA ARG A 65 2.38 6.17 -11.17
C ARG A 65 3.29 7.36 -11.48
N ASN A 66 2.76 8.58 -11.33
CA ASN A 66 3.50 9.81 -11.57
C ASN A 66 4.65 9.96 -10.58
N TYR A 67 4.44 9.59 -9.32
CA TYR A 67 5.48 9.58 -8.30
C TYR A 67 6.62 8.61 -8.66
N LEU A 68 6.30 7.37 -9.01
CA LEU A 68 7.29 6.37 -9.43
C LEU A 68 8.07 6.83 -10.66
N ALA A 69 7.38 7.37 -11.67
CA ALA A 69 8.00 7.90 -12.88
C ALA A 69 8.96 9.07 -12.57
N LYS A 70 8.54 10.03 -11.73
CA LYS A 70 9.33 11.18 -11.31
C LYS A 70 10.60 10.77 -10.57
N LYS A 71 10.52 9.75 -9.71
CA LYS A 71 11.65 9.19 -8.96
C LYS A 71 12.45 8.14 -9.74
N LYS A 72 12.09 7.86 -11.01
CA LYS A 72 12.71 6.81 -11.86
C LYS A 72 12.66 5.41 -11.24
N LEU A 73 11.66 5.14 -10.41
CA LEU A 73 11.39 3.86 -9.77
C LEU A 73 10.62 2.99 -10.76
N LYS A 74 11.33 2.16 -11.53
CA LYS A 74 10.74 1.36 -12.63
C LYS A 74 10.40 -0.08 -12.22
N GLN A 75 10.80 -0.47 -11.03
CA GLN A 75 10.73 -1.85 -10.57
C GLN A 75 9.32 -2.15 -10.06
N LYS A 76 8.77 -3.29 -10.48
CA LYS A 76 7.40 -3.68 -10.14
C LYS A 76 7.18 -3.90 -8.65
N TYR A 77 8.24 -4.25 -7.92
CA TYR A 77 8.16 -4.46 -6.47
C TYR A 77 7.84 -3.18 -5.69
N TRP A 78 7.98 -1.98 -6.27
CA TRP A 78 7.65 -0.74 -5.56
C TRP A 78 6.17 -0.65 -5.21
N SER A 79 5.29 -1.09 -6.12
CA SER A 79 3.84 -1.15 -5.88
C SER A 79 3.51 -2.12 -4.76
N GLU A 80 4.12 -3.31 -4.79
CA GLU A 80 3.97 -4.34 -3.77
C GLU A 80 4.43 -3.84 -2.40
N TRP A 81 5.64 -3.30 -2.33
CA TRP A 81 6.23 -2.83 -1.09
C TRP A 81 5.49 -1.63 -0.50
N PHE A 82 4.97 -0.75 -1.35
CA PHE A 82 4.17 0.38 -0.90
C PHE A 82 2.80 -0.08 -0.39
N ALA A 83 2.15 -1.02 -1.07
CA ALA A 83 0.91 -1.62 -0.59
C ALA A 83 1.09 -2.30 0.77
N GLU A 84 2.15 -3.10 0.92
CA GLU A 84 2.48 -3.74 2.20
C GLU A 84 2.74 -2.70 3.29
N LEU A 85 3.44 -1.60 2.98
CA LEU A 85 3.67 -0.51 3.94
C LEU A 85 2.34 0.13 4.40
N ILE A 86 1.43 0.41 3.48
CA ILE A 86 0.12 0.98 3.78
C ILE A 86 -0.66 0.02 4.70
N ILE A 87 -0.72 -1.25 4.32
CA ILE A 87 -1.45 -2.26 5.09
C ILE A 87 -0.81 -2.45 6.46
N ASP A 88 0.50 -2.63 6.57
CA ASP A 88 1.19 -2.74 7.86
C ASP A 88 0.88 -1.57 8.82
N ARG A 89 0.79 -0.35 8.28
CA ARG A 89 0.47 0.86 9.07
C ARG A 89 -0.99 0.95 9.48
N PHE A 90 -1.92 0.64 8.57
CA PHE A 90 -3.35 0.88 8.78
C PHE A 90 -4.14 -0.39 9.11
N TRP A 91 -3.54 -1.58 9.09
CA TRP A 91 -4.24 -2.86 9.29
C TRP A 91 -5.01 -2.91 10.60
N SER A 92 -4.41 -2.42 11.69
CA SER A 92 -5.06 -2.34 13.00
C SER A 92 -6.30 -1.45 12.97
N GLU A 93 -6.26 -0.34 12.22
CA GLU A 93 -7.40 0.57 12.06
C GLU A 93 -8.46 0.00 11.10
N LEU A 94 -8.08 -0.79 10.11
CA LEU A 94 -8.99 -1.43 9.16
C LEU A 94 -9.76 -2.59 9.80
N LYS A 95 -9.09 -3.40 10.64
CA LYS A 95 -9.68 -4.57 11.30
C LYS A 95 -10.56 -4.21 12.50
N GLY A 96 -10.29 -3.08 13.16
CA GLY A 96 -10.95 -2.65 14.40
C GLY A 96 -11.83 -1.41 14.26
N GLY A 97 -12.15 -0.99 13.03
CA GLY A 97 -12.96 0.20 12.73
C GLY A 97 -14.45 -0.08 12.59
#